data_AF-A0A841CVY5-F1
#
_entry.id   AF-A0A841CVY5-F1
#
_cell.length_a   1.000
_cell.length_b   1.000
_cell.length_c   1.000
_cell.angle_alpha   90.00
_cell.angle_beta   90.00
_cell.angle_gamma   90.00
#
_symmetry.space_group_name_H-M   'P 1'
#
loop_
_entity.id
_entity.type
_entity.pdbx_description
1 polymer ?
#
loop_
_entity_poly.entity_id
_entity_poly.type
_entity_poly.pdbx_seq_one_letter_code
_entity_poly.pdbx_strand_id
1 'polypeptide(L)'
;MTSKKQLKARIRARMAKTGESYTAARRHLVGGPERPADGSWAFHGGREPGSAAIANVLANRGVAVGEPMVFLAGGGLGAGYILWEFKHDDSRHVTLGFRNQWQYHDRWMAKTLDRLGVPFTAHTTSGARGAAKLLAGELDAGRPCIVLPDRYRVGYWGFPASMDGYGGHPVVAYRRDETGVLVDDRGAAPIRVPHERMDAARARVSSYKNVTHVLEPAEIGPERLASAALEGLRDAAEHLGSPSDSFSLPAWRKWSRLLVDTRNAKAWPKVFADGRGLSGALLSLWEGAEPVGMDGGNLRDLFADGLAEAAGLLDLPLDGLAAEFRRIHGLWHGLAEAAFPQDVPEFARMRELTAAIRESLLSEGAPGEEGAELWALRAEVDRTPPVKDVEALFAELSGRLAEIHRAETEAIGTLRDLVS
;
A
#
# COMPACT_ATOMS: atom_id res chain seq x y z
N MET A 1 -31.97 -7.21 8.70
CA MET A 1 -31.00 -8.02 7.90
C MET A 1 -31.06 -7.76 6.39
N THR A 2 -32.02 -7.01 5.85
CA THR A 2 -32.28 -6.86 4.40
C THR A 2 -31.57 -5.70 3.71
N SER A 3 -31.29 -4.57 4.38
CA SER A 3 -30.69 -3.39 3.72
C SER A 3 -29.18 -3.51 3.46
N LYS A 4 -28.40 -4.10 4.38
CA LYS A 4 -26.95 -4.30 4.23
C LYS A 4 -26.61 -5.23 3.05
N LYS A 5 -27.37 -6.33 2.89
CA LYS A 5 -27.17 -7.28 1.79
C LYS A 5 -27.49 -6.66 0.44
N GLN A 6 -28.56 -5.85 0.37
CA GLN A 6 -28.93 -5.09 -0.83
C GLN A 6 -27.89 -4.01 -1.18
N LEU A 7 -27.35 -3.31 -0.18
CA LEU A 7 -26.28 -2.33 -0.40
C LEU A 7 -25.01 -2.99 -0.96
N LYS A 8 -24.53 -4.08 -0.33
CA LYS A 8 -23.37 -4.86 -0.82
C LYS A 8 -23.58 -5.38 -2.26
N ALA A 9 -24.81 -5.77 -2.62
CA ALA A 9 -25.13 -6.20 -3.99
C ALA A 9 -25.08 -5.04 -5.00
N ARG A 10 -25.62 -3.86 -4.63
CA ARG A 10 -25.60 -2.66 -5.48
C ARG A 10 -24.19 -2.12 -5.69
N ILE A 11 -23.34 -2.17 -4.67
CA ILE A 11 -21.94 -1.75 -4.77
C ILE A 11 -21.19 -2.70 -5.72
N ARG A 12 -21.33 -4.02 -5.54
CA ARG A 12 -20.74 -5.02 -6.45
C ARG A 12 -21.20 -4.86 -7.89
N ALA A 13 -22.50 -4.62 -8.12
CA ALA A 13 -23.04 -4.37 -9.46
C ALA A 13 -22.47 -3.10 -10.10
N ARG A 14 -22.21 -2.05 -9.30
CA ARG A 14 -21.57 -0.84 -9.79
C ARG A 14 -20.10 -1.07 -10.10
N MET A 15 -19.35 -1.70 -9.20
CA MET A 15 -17.94 -2.05 -9.44
C MET A 15 -17.78 -2.85 -10.74
N ALA A 16 -18.62 -3.87 -10.95
CA ALA A 16 -18.61 -4.66 -12.17
C ALA A 16 -18.96 -3.83 -13.43
N LYS A 17 -19.81 -2.79 -13.28
CA LYS A 17 -20.22 -1.92 -14.39
C LYS A 17 -19.19 -0.84 -14.72
N THR A 18 -18.48 -0.31 -13.73
CA THR A 18 -17.68 0.91 -13.87
C THR A 18 -16.18 0.68 -13.69
N GLY A 19 -15.77 -0.49 -13.22
CA GLY A 19 -14.39 -0.73 -12.79
C GLY A 19 -13.98 0.06 -11.55
N GLU A 20 -14.93 0.72 -10.87
CA GLU A 20 -14.65 1.52 -9.67
C GLU A 20 -14.27 0.62 -8.49
N SER A 21 -13.41 1.14 -7.60
CA SER A 21 -13.21 0.53 -6.30
C SER A 21 -14.52 0.48 -5.51
N TYR A 22 -14.68 -0.53 -4.66
CA TYR A 22 -15.85 -0.66 -3.80
C TYR A 22 -16.10 0.62 -2.99
N THR A 23 -15.04 1.26 -2.47
CA THR A 23 -15.12 2.51 -1.70
C THR A 23 -15.69 3.66 -2.52
N ALA A 24 -15.25 3.82 -3.78
CA ALA A 24 -15.80 4.81 -4.71
C ALA A 24 -17.26 4.49 -5.05
N ALA A 25 -17.54 3.24 -5.42
CA ALA A 25 -18.88 2.77 -5.73
C ALA A 25 -19.85 2.93 -4.54
N ARG A 26 -19.40 2.65 -3.31
CA ARG A 26 -20.15 2.87 -2.07
C ARG A 26 -20.39 4.34 -1.81
N ARG A 27 -19.37 5.21 -1.95
CA ARG A 27 -19.52 6.66 -1.78
C ARG A 27 -20.59 7.22 -2.71
N HIS A 28 -20.61 6.78 -3.97
CA HIS A 28 -21.63 7.16 -4.94
C HIS A 28 -23.03 6.63 -4.61
N LEU A 29 -23.13 5.49 -3.92
CA LEU A 29 -24.41 4.86 -3.60
C LEU A 29 -25.00 5.29 -2.25
N VAL A 30 -24.18 5.78 -1.32
CA VAL A 30 -24.61 6.09 0.05
C VAL A 30 -24.78 7.60 0.29
N GLY A 31 -24.24 8.47 -0.58
CA GLY A 31 -24.20 9.93 -0.34
C GLY A 31 -23.19 10.28 0.76
N GLY A 32 -22.60 11.48 0.73
CA GLY A 32 -21.51 11.86 1.64
C GLY A 32 -21.99 11.92 3.10
N PRO A 33 -21.54 11.00 3.98
CA PRO A 33 -21.97 11.02 5.37
C PRO A 33 -21.15 12.02 6.17
N GLU A 34 -21.67 12.43 7.33
CA GLU A 34 -20.87 12.91 8.45
C GLU A 34 -19.64 11.99 8.59
N ARG A 35 -18.44 12.59 8.66
CA ARG A 35 -17.20 11.81 8.64
C ARG A 35 -17.22 10.84 9.82
N PRO A 36 -17.04 9.52 9.60
CA PRO A 36 -17.06 8.56 10.69
C PRO A 36 -16.04 8.95 11.75
N ALA A 37 -16.40 8.83 13.02
CA ALA A 37 -15.56 9.20 14.15
C ALA A 37 -15.76 8.25 15.33
N ASP A 38 -14.73 8.13 16.16
CA ASP A 38 -14.74 7.47 17.46
C ASP A 38 -14.20 8.44 18.52
N GLY A 39 -15.12 9.01 19.30
CA GLY A 39 -14.77 10.09 20.24
C GLY A 39 -14.22 11.31 19.51
N SER A 40 -13.00 11.71 19.85
CA SER A 40 -12.30 12.84 19.20
C SER A 40 -11.54 12.45 17.93
N TRP A 41 -11.50 11.17 17.56
CA TRP A 41 -10.78 10.70 16.38
C TRP A 41 -11.73 10.58 15.18
N ALA A 42 -11.47 11.34 14.12
CA ALA A 42 -12.15 11.22 12.84
C ALA A 42 -11.37 10.29 11.89
N PHE A 43 -12.09 9.45 11.16
CA PHE A 43 -11.52 8.56 10.15
C PHE A 43 -11.53 9.23 8.78
N HIS A 44 -10.34 9.44 8.21
CA HIS A 44 -10.16 10.13 6.93
C HIS A 44 -9.95 9.17 5.75
N GLY A 45 -9.80 7.88 6.02
CA GLY A 45 -9.45 6.88 5.00
C GLY A 45 -7.97 6.95 4.63
N GLY A 46 -7.67 6.57 3.38
CA GLY A 46 -6.32 6.65 2.81
C GLY A 46 -6.08 5.60 1.73
N ARG A 47 -5.11 5.85 0.84
CA ARG A 47 -4.68 4.91 -0.20
C ARG A 47 -3.40 4.20 0.24
N GLU A 48 -2.31 4.91 0.51
CA GLU A 48 -1.01 4.37 0.88
C GLU A 48 -0.79 4.42 2.41
N PRO A 49 -0.42 3.30 3.07
CA PRO A 49 -0.32 3.24 4.53
C PRO A 49 0.48 4.34 5.21
N GLY A 50 1.67 4.68 4.71
CA GLY A 50 2.57 5.63 5.37
C GLY A 50 2.06 7.08 5.31
N SER A 51 1.72 7.54 4.11
CA SER A 51 1.23 8.90 3.87
C SER A 51 -0.16 9.11 4.48
N ALA A 52 -1.04 8.11 4.42
CA ALA A 52 -2.32 8.18 5.10
C ALA A 52 -2.17 8.22 6.63
N ALA A 53 -1.25 7.44 7.21
CA ALA A 53 -1.01 7.49 8.66
C ALA A 53 -0.57 8.89 9.12
N ILE A 54 0.36 9.53 8.40
CA ILE A 54 0.77 10.91 8.68
C ILE A 54 -0.41 11.87 8.48
N ALA A 55 -1.09 11.81 7.33
CA ALA A 55 -2.19 12.72 6.99
C ALA A 55 -3.35 12.63 8.01
N ASN A 56 -3.71 11.43 8.45
CA ASN A 56 -4.79 11.22 9.42
C ASN A 56 -4.41 11.78 10.79
N VAL A 57 -3.16 11.59 11.22
CA VAL A 57 -2.65 12.16 12.48
C VAL A 57 -2.62 13.69 12.45
N LEU A 58 -2.20 14.28 11.33
CA LEU A 58 -2.19 15.73 11.13
C LEU A 58 -3.61 16.32 11.07
N ALA A 59 -4.51 15.68 10.31
CA ALA A 59 -5.89 16.14 10.17
C ALA A 59 -6.67 16.09 11.50
N ASN A 60 -6.45 15.06 12.33
CA ASN A 60 -7.01 14.97 13.68
C ASN A 60 -6.42 15.99 14.66
N ARG A 61 -5.33 16.68 14.30
CA ARG A 61 -4.77 17.83 15.02
C ARG A 61 -5.14 19.17 14.39
N GLY A 62 -6.04 19.19 13.42
CA GLY A 62 -6.50 20.41 12.75
C GLY A 62 -5.54 20.93 11.67
N VAL A 63 -4.52 20.15 11.28
CA VAL A 63 -3.57 20.53 10.23
C VAL A 63 -4.13 20.11 8.87
N ALA A 64 -4.41 21.07 8.00
CA ALA A 64 -5.05 20.86 6.71
C ALA A 64 -4.05 20.44 5.61
N VAL A 65 -3.46 19.24 5.72
CA VAL A 65 -2.62 18.64 4.67
C VAL A 65 -3.19 17.29 4.26
N GLY A 66 -3.51 17.15 2.98
CA GLY A 66 -4.04 15.91 2.41
C GLY A 66 -2.97 14.85 2.19
N GLU A 67 -3.41 13.59 2.11
CA GLU A 67 -2.55 12.43 1.78
C GLU A 67 -1.71 12.64 0.50
N PRO A 68 -2.24 13.19 -0.62
CA PRO A 68 -1.44 13.36 -1.84
C PRO A 68 -0.21 14.26 -1.63
N MET A 69 -0.35 15.32 -0.83
CA MET A 69 0.77 16.22 -0.53
C MET A 69 1.78 15.61 0.45
N VAL A 70 1.32 14.82 1.43
CA VAL A 70 2.23 14.03 2.27
C VAL A 70 3.02 13.02 1.43
N PHE A 71 2.34 12.33 0.51
CA PHE A 71 2.94 11.36 -0.39
C PHE A 71 4.00 12.02 -1.29
N LEU A 72 3.68 13.19 -1.86
CA LEU A 72 4.65 13.99 -2.62
C LEU A 72 5.85 14.40 -1.76
N ALA A 73 5.62 14.99 -0.58
CA ALA A 73 6.71 15.40 0.32
C ALA A 73 7.65 14.23 0.65
N GLY A 74 7.15 13.01 0.76
CA GLY A 74 7.95 11.79 0.93
C GLY A 74 8.75 11.33 -0.29
N GLY A 75 8.70 12.04 -1.42
CA GLY A 75 9.34 11.68 -2.67
C GLY A 75 8.45 10.87 -3.62
N GLY A 76 7.16 10.73 -3.30
CA GLY A 76 6.15 10.12 -4.16
C GLY A 76 6.46 8.67 -4.55
N LEU A 77 6.44 8.43 -5.87
CA LEU A 77 6.55 7.10 -6.46
C LEU A 77 7.92 6.45 -6.24
N GLY A 78 7.89 5.12 -6.18
CA GLY A 78 9.05 4.25 -6.25
C GLY A 78 8.88 3.20 -7.35
N ALA A 79 9.98 2.50 -7.63
CA ALA A 79 10.01 1.39 -8.56
C ALA A 79 10.92 0.28 -8.01
N GLY A 80 10.30 -0.77 -7.47
CA GLY A 80 10.99 -1.92 -6.91
C GLY A 80 10.31 -3.22 -7.30
N TYR A 81 11.12 -4.20 -7.68
CA TYR A 81 10.71 -5.57 -7.95
C TYR A 81 11.73 -6.54 -7.37
N ILE A 82 11.25 -7.49 -6.58
CA ILE A 82 12.06 -8.60 -6.08
C ILE A 82 11.24 -9.89 -6.19
N LEU A 83 11.87 -10.95 -6.69
CA LEU A 83 11.39 -12.33 -6.57
C LEU A 83 12.27 -13.06 -5.56
N TRP A 84 11.70 -13.33 -4.40
CA TRP A 84 12.34 -14.11 -3.35
C TRP A 84 12.11 -15.59 -3.58
N GLU A 85 13.18 -16.39 -3.46
CA GLU A 85 13.13 -17.84 -3.50
C GLU A 85 13.71 -18.37 -2.18
N PHE A 86 12.86 -19.00 -1.37
CA PHE A 86 13.28 -19.56 -0.08
C PHE A 86 13.39 -21.08 -0.18
N LYS A 87 14.61 -21.59 0.08
CA LYS A 87 14.87 -23.04 -0.03
C LYS A 87 14.21 -23.88 1.06
N HIS A 88 13.94 -23.31 2.23
CA HIS A 88 13.47 -24.07 3.39
C HIS A 88 12.04 -24.63 3.24
N ASP A 89 11.20 -23.93 2.49
CA ASP A 89 9.78 -24.21 2.27
C ASP A 89 9.41 -24.20 0.79
N ASP A 90 10.40 -24.09 -0.10
CA ASP A 90 10.24 -23.93 -1.55
C ASP A 90 9.24 -22.82 -1.91
N SER A 91 9.21 -21.73 -1.13
CA SER A 91 8.32 -20.60 -1.38
C SER A 91 8.94 -19.58 -2.34
N ARG A 92 8.07 -18.96 -3.14
CA ARG A 92 8.40 -17.95 -4.14
C ARG A 92 7.51 -16.74 -3.91
N HIS A 93 8.10 -15.58 -3.61
CA HIS A 93 7.35 -14.37 -3.28
C HIS A 93 7.76 -13.21 -4.19
N VAL A 94 6.77 -12.64 -4.90
CA VAL A 94 6.94 -11.38 -5.61
C VAL A 94 6.67 -10.24 -4.63
N THR A 95 7.62 -9.31 -4.52
CA THR A 95 7.47 -8.07 -3.76
C THR A 95 7.61 -6.89 -4.70
N LEU A 96 6.63 -5.99 -4.65
CA LEU A 96 6.59 -4.77 -5.44
C LEU A 96 6.69 -3.55 -4.53
N GLY A 97 7.49 -2.58 -4.93
CA GLY A 97 7.67 -1.32 -4.22
C GLY A 97 7.24 -0.15 -5.08
N PHE A 98 6.10 0.46 -4.76
CA PHE A 98 5.51 1.55 -5.55
C PHE A 98 5.72 2.96 -4.97
N ARG A 99 6.30 3.06 -3.77
CA ARG A 99 6.63 4.32 -3.09
C ARG A 99 8.14 4.48 -2.96
N ASN A 100 8.61 5.72 -2.99
CA ASN A 100 9.99 6.07 -2.66
C ASN A 100 10.41 5.41 -1.33
N GLN A 101 11.62 4.84 -1.28
CA GLN A 101 12.16 4.16 -0.09
C GLN A 101 11.18 3.16 0.56
N TRP A 102 10.44 2.38 -0.25
CA TRP A 102 9.49 1.37 0.23
C TRP A 102 10.11 0.35 1.20
N GLN A 103 11.42 0.10 1.09
CA GLN A 103 12.17 -0.81 1.95
C GLN A 103 12.64 -0.20 3.30
N TYR A 104 12.54 1.13 3.46
CA TYR A 104 13.00 1.86 4.65
C TYR A 104 11.89 2.75 5.20
N HIS A 105 10.92 2.14 5.88
CA HIS A 105 9.78 2.87 6.46
C HIS A 105 10.20 4.04 7.36
N ASP A 106 11.15 3.81 8.26
CA ASP A 106 11.67 4.80 9.21
C ASP A 106 12.35 5.99 8.52
N ARG A 107 13.22 5.73 7.54
CA ARG A 107 13.91 6.78 6.77
C ARG A 107 12.93 7.61 5.96
N TRP A 108 11.96 6.96 5.33
CA TRP A 108 10.93 7.67 4.58
C TRP A 108 10.04 8.51 5.49
N MET A 109 9.62 7.97 6.65
CA MET A 109 8.79 8.66 7.63
C MET A 109 9.49 9.93 8.13
N ALA A 110 10.75 9.79 8.58
CA ALA A 110 11.55 10.91 9.05
C ALA A 110 11.71 11.99 7.97
N LYS A 111 12.15 11.60 6.76
CA LYS A 111 12.31 12.50 5.61
C LYS A 111 11.03 13.26 5.28
N THR A 112 9.89 12.59 5.31
CA THR A 112 8.59 13.19 5.00
C THR A 112 8.20 14.23 6.06
N LEU A 113 8.33 13.88 7.34
CA LEU A 113 8.00 14.78 8.45
C LEU A 113 8.94 15.99 8.50
N ASP A 114 10.25 15.77 8.28
CA ASP A 114 11.25 16.85 8.22
C ASP A 114 10.93 17.86 7.12
N ARG A 115 10.60 17.40 5.91
CA ARG A 115 10.21 18.27 4.78
C ARG A 115 8.94 19.07 5.08
N LEU A 116 7.93 18.41 5.65
CA LEU A 116 6.68 19.05 6.08
C LEU A 116 6.88 20.02 7.26
N GLY A 117 8.02 19.97 7.94
CA GLY A 117 8.29 20.78 9.14
C GLY A 117 7.49 20.31 10.34
N VAL A 118 7.14 19.02 10.41
CA VAL A 118 6.40 18.43 11.52
C VAL A 118 7.41 17.86 12.53
N PRO A 119 7.57 18.45 13.73
CA PRO A 119 8.43 17.87 14.74
C PRO A 119 7.88 16.51 15.17
N PHE A 120 8.77 15.56 15.40
CA PHE A 120 8.36 14.21 15.81
C PHE A 120 9.43 13.56 16.68
N THR A 121 9.00 12.59 17.48
CA THR A 121 9.89 11.67 18.18
C THR A 121 9.74 10.27 17.61
N ALA A 122 10.85 9.66 17.19
CA ALA A 122 10.92 8.26 16.82
C ALA A 122 11.54 7.43 17.95
N HIS A 123 10.71 6.73 18.71
CA HIS A 123 11.18 5.82 19.74
C HIS A 123 11.47 4.45 19.13
N THR A 124 12.66 3.92 19.38
CA THR A 124 13.05 2.55 18.98
C THR A 124 13.66 1.80 20.16
N THR A 125 13.39 0.51 20.24
CA THR A 125 13.97 -0.39 21.25
C THR A 125 13.86 -1.85 20.82
N SER A 126 14.80 -2.69 21.24
CA SER A 126 14.66 -4.15 21.12
C SER A 126 13.78 -4.75 22.21
N GLY A 127 13.48 -4.03 23.29
CA GLY A 127 12.75 -4.54 24.45
C GLY A 127 11.23 -4.37 24.36
N ALA A 128 10.49 -5.48 24.23
CA ALA A 128 9.03 -5.48 24.12
C ALA A 128 8.32 -4.81 25.30
N ARG A 129 8.75 -5.08 26.55
CA ARG A 129 8.12 -4.47 27.75
C ARG A 129 8.25 -2.95 27.78
N GLY A 130 9.43 -2.43 27.40
CA GLY A 130 9.66 -0.99 27.33
C GLY A 130 8.82 -0.34 26.23
N ALA A 131 8.76 -0.99 25.07
CA ALA A 131 7.94 -0.54 23.94
C ALA A 131 6.43 -0.54 24.24
N ALA A 132 5.94 -1.53 24.99
CA ALA A 132 4.56 -1.61 25.45
C ALA A 132 4.23 -0.48 26.44
N LYS A 133 5.09 -0.28 27.45
CA LYS A 133 4.93 0.82 28.42
C LYS A 133 4.94 2.18 27.75
N LEU A 134 5.82 2.38 26.77
CA LEU A 134 5.89 3.63 26.01
C LEU A 134 4.61 3.89 25.24
N LEU A 135 4.15 2.93 24.42
CA LEU A 135 2.91 3.09 23.66
C LEU A 135 1.71 3.34 24.58
N ALA A 136 1.61 2.58 25.68
CA ALA A 136 0.57 2.79 26.69
C ALA A 136 0.59 4.23 27.23
N GLY A 137 1.76 4.74 27.65
CA GLY A 137 1.89 6.10 28.18
C GLY A 137 1.55 7.20 27.18
N GLU A 138 1.92 7.03 25.91
CA GLU A 138 1.54 7.98 24.84
C GLU A 138 0.02 8.01 24.61
N LEU A 139 -0.60 6.84 24.50
CA LEU A 139 -2.05 6.72 24.27
C LEU A 139 -2.87 7.17 25.48
N ASP A 140 -2.42 6.89 26.71
CA ASP A 140 -3.06 7.36 27.95
C ASP A 140 -2.98 8.89 28.06
N ALA A 141 -1.95 9.52 27.47
CA ALA A 141 -1.82 10.97 27.35
C ALA A 141 -2.56 11.55 26.14
N GLY A 142 -3.37 10.75 25.44
CA GLY A 142 -4.15 11.19 24.28
C GLY A 142 -3.32 11.47 23.03
N ARG A 143 -2.08 10.97 22.94
CA ARG A 143 -1.20 11.19 21.79
C ARG A 143 -1.25 9.99 20.84
N PRO A 144 -1.83 10.13 19.63
CA PRO A 144 -1.83 9.08 18.63
C PRO A 144 -0.39 8.78 18.16
N CYS A 145 -0.14 7.51 17.91
CA CYS A 145 1.16 6.93 17.60
C CYS A 145 1.12 6.19 16.27
N ILE A 146 2.09 6.44 15.39
CA ILE A 146 2.28 5.60 14.19
C ILE A 146 3.21 4.45 14.57
N VAL A 147 2.70 3.23 14.47
CA VAL A 147 3.40 1.99 14.83
C VAL A 147 3.47 1.03 13.64
N LEU A 148 4.39 0.06 13.70
CA LEU A 148 4.64 -0.89 12.62
C LEU A 148 4.47 -2.34 13.12
N PRO A 149 3.24 -2.87 13.18
CA PRO A 149 2.97 -4.22 13.68
C PRO A 149 3.17 -5.28 12.59
N ASP A 150 3.54 -6.50 12.98
CA ASP A 150 3.46 -7.67 12.11
C ASP A 150 2.00 -8.01 11.77
N ARG A 151 1.72 -8.20 10.48
CA ARG A 151 0.37 -8.36 9.94
C ARG A 151 -0.32 -9.66 10.35
N TYR A 152 0.44 -10.73 10.59
CA TYR A 152 -0.13 -11.98 11.09
C TYR A 152 -0.48 -11.85 12.57
N ARG A 153 0.47 -11.36 13.38
CA ARG A 153 0.32 -11.25 14.83
C ARG A 153 -0.80 -10.28 15.23
N VAL A 154 -0.96 -9.17 14.49
CA VAL A 154 -2.02 -8.19 14.75
C VAL A 154 -3.41 -8.75 14.45
N GLY A 155 -3.51 -9.67 13.48
CA GLY A 155 -4.59 -10.65 13.35
C GLY A 155 -5.88 -10.20 12.66
N TYR A 156 -6.08 -8.91 12.39
CA TYR A 156 -7.33 -8.42 11.78
C TYR A 156 -7.40 -8.55 10.25
N TRP A 157 -6.31 -8.96 9.60
CA TRP A 157 -6.24 -9.22 8.15
C TRP A 157 -6.45 -10.69 7.77
N GLY A 158 -6.64 -11.59 8.73
CA GLY A 158 -6.92 -13.02 8.46
C GLY A 158 -5.76 -13.80 7.85
N PHE A 159 -4.51 -13.39 8.08
CA PHE A 159 -3.31 -14.13 7.62
C PHE A 159 -3.12 -15.47 8.35
N PRO A 160 -2.54 -16.48 7.68
CA PRO A 160 -2.20 -17.76 8.26
C PRO A 160 -0.86 -17.70 9.01
N ALA A 161 -0.60 -18.70 9.85
CA ALA A 161 0.62 -18.80 10.65
C ALA A 161 1.92 -18.84 9.83
N SER A 162 1.86 -19.29 8.57
CA SER A 162 3.02 -19.27 7.66
C SER A 162 3.52 -17.86 7.34
N MET A 163 2.71 -16.82 7.62
CA MET A 163 3.05 -15.42 7.38
C MET A 163 3.61 -14.70 8.61
N ASP A 164 3.85 -15.43 9.71
CA ASP A 164 4.39 -14.88 10.97
C ASP A 164 5.80 -14.31 10.78
N GLY A 165 5.95 -13.00 10.97
CA GLY A 165 7.24 -12.30 10.83
C GLY A 165 7.54 -11.82 9.42
N TYR A 166 6.58 -11.86 8.51
CA TYR A 166 6.72 -11.29 7.16
C TYR A 166 6.62 -9.75 7.16
N GLY A 167 6.36 -9.13 8.31
CA GLY A 167 6.27 -7.68 8.43
C GLY A 167 4.87 -7.15 8.22
N GLY A 168 4.78 -5.85 8.01
CA GLY A 168 3.52 -5.13 7.88
C GLY A 168 3.76 -3.68 7.49
N HIS A 169 2.68 -2.92 7.46
CA HIS A 169 2.66 -1.52 7.09
C HIS A 169 2.32 -0.63 8.29
N PRO A 170 2.65 0.67 8.26
CA PRO A 170 2.34 1.57 9.35
C PRO A 170 0.84 1.73 9.55
N VAL A 171 0.45 1.78 10.82
CA VAL A 171 -0.93 2.05 11.24
C VAL A 171 -0.94 3.05 12.39
N VAL A 172 -2.05 3.76 12.58
CA VAL A 172 -2.19 4.72 13.67
C VAL A 172 -2.87 4.06 14.85
N ALA A 173 -2.14 3.83 15.94
CA ALA A 173 -2.74 3.58 17.24
C ALA A 173 -3.16 4.93 17.83
N TYR A 174 -4.47 5.20 17.94
CA TYR A 174 -4.95 6.54 18.34
C TYR A 174 -5.55 6.59 19.75
N ARG A 175 -5.92 5.44 20.31
CA ARG A 175 -6.47 5.33 21.67
C ARG A 175 -6.21 3.95 22.24
N ARG A 176 -6.28 3.83 23.57
CA ARG A 176 -6.41 2.55 24.25
C ARG A 176 -7.48 2.61 25.34
N ASP A 177 -8.01 1.45 25.69
CA ASP A 177 -8.87 1.25 26.85
C ASP A 177 -8.51 -0.05 27.57
N GLU A 178 -9.34 -0.50 28.51
CA GLU A 178 -9.10 -1.72 29.29
C GLU A 178 -8.95 -2.98 28.41
N THR A 179 -9.61 -3.01 27.26
CA THR A 179 -9.72 -4.21 26.42
C THR A 179 -8.67 -4.26 25.31
N GLY A 180 -8.11 -3.13 24.90
CA GLY A 180 -7.08 -3.11 23.86
C GLY A 180 -6.68 -1.74 23.35
N VAL A 181 -5.91 -1.76 22.27
CA VAL A 181 -5.51 -0.60 21.48
C VAL A 181 -6.47 -0.45 20.30
N LEU A 182 -6.94 0.78 20.07
CA LEU A 182 -7.72 1.13 18.89
C LEU A 182 -6.83 1.70 17.79
N VAL A 183 -7.04 1.18 16.59
CA VAL A 183 -6.20 1.40 15.41
C VAL A 183 -7.04 1.97 14.28
N ASP A 184 -6.46 2.94 13.58
CA ASP A 184 -6.87 3.39 12.25
C ASP A 184 -5.85 2.87 11.22
N ASP A 185 -6.33 1.98 10.35
CA ASP A 185 -5.61 1.46 9.17
C ASP A 185 -6.36 1.90 7.89
N ARG A 186 -6.54 3.22 7.74
CA ARG A 186 -7.16 3.88 6.56
C ARG A 186 -8.64 3.53 6.36
N GLY A 187 -9.30 3.10 7.43
CA GLY A 187 -10.70 2.68 7.41
C GLY A 187 -11.66 3.84 7.64
N ALA A 188 -12.91 3.45 7.91
CA ALA A 188 -14.02 4.28 8.34
C ALA A 188 -14.56 3.82 9.71
N ALA A 189 -13.88 2.88 10.36
CA ALA A 189 -14.29 2.28 11.63
C ALA A 189 -13.07 1.94 12.51
N PRO A 190 -13.24 1.97 13.85
CA PRO A 190 -12.19 1.59 14.78
C PRO A 190 -11.84 0.10 14.66
N ILE A 191 -10.55 -0.22 14.53
CA ILE A 191 -10.05 -1.60 14.63
C ILE A 191 -9.55 -1.82 16.05
N ARG A 192 -10.10 -2.80 16.77
CA ARG A 192 -9.68 -3.13 18.13
C ARG A 192 -8.69 -4.28 18.14
N VAL A 193 -7.52 -4.04 18.73
CA VAL A 193 -6.47 -5.05 18.92
C VAL A 193 -6.21 -5.26 20.41
N PRO A 194 -6.36 -6.49 20.95
CA PRO A 194 -6.00 -6.76 22.35
C PRO A 194 -4.55 -6.35 22.66
N HIS A 195 -4.31 -5.81 23.86
CA HIS A 195 -2.99 -5.27 24.25
C HIS A 195 -1.85 -6.26 23.98
N GLU A 196 -2.00 -7.51 24.44
CA GLU A 196 -0.99 -8.55 24.27
C GLU A 196 -0.71 -8.87 22.78
N ARG A 197 -1.73 -8.80 21.92
CA ARG A 197 -1.56 -9.02 20.48
C ARG A 197 -0.84 -7.85 19.82
N MET A 198 -1.15 -6.61 20.20
CA MET A 198 -0.46 -5.42 19.70
C MET A 198 1.03 -5.45 20.10
N ASP A 199 1.32 -5.75 21.36
CA ASP A 199 2.69 -5.84 21.87
C ASP A 199 3.47 -6.95 21.17
N ALA A 200 2.88 -8.13 21.01
CA ALA A 200 3.50 -9.24 20.30
C ALA A 200 3.73 -8.91 18.81
N ALA A 201 2.79 -8.24 18.16
CA ALA A 201 2.90 -7.86 16.76
C ALA A 201 4.03 -6.84 16.52
N ARG A 202 4.15 -5.83 17.39
CA ARG A 202 5.24 -4.83 17.31
C ARG A 202 6.62 -5.42 17.59
N ALA A 203 6.70 -6.40 18.48
CA ALA A 203 7.96 -7.06 18.83
C ALA A 203 8.43 -8.09 17.80
N ARG A 204 7.55 -8.53 16.89
CA ARG A 204 7.80 -9.69 16.04
C ARG A 204 8.90 -9.48 15.01
N VAL A 205 8.98 -8.28 14.41
CA VAL A 205 9.98 -7.96 13.39
C VAL A 205 11.09 -7.14 14.01
N SER A 206 12.21 -7.82 14.28
CA SER A 206 13.32 -7.27 15.06
C SER A 206 14.02 -6.08 14.38
N SER A 207 13.98 -5.99 13.05
CA SER A 207 14.51 -4.86 12.28
C SER A 207 13.67 -3.59 12.47
N TYR A 208 12.39 -3.70 12.83
CA TYR A 208 11.54 -2.54 13.11
C TYR A 208 11.79 -1.93 14.50
N LYS A 209 12.54 -2.62 15.37
CA LYS A 209 12.91 -2.13 16.72
C LYS A 209 11.73 -1.55 17.50
N ASN A 210 10.57 -2.22 17.44
CA ASN A 210 9.33 -1.79 18.08
C ASN A 210 8.99 -0.30 17.84
N VAL A 211 9.29 0.24 16.66
CA VAL A 211 9.22 1.69 16.41
C VAL A 211 7.87 2.30 16.79
N THR A 212 7.91 3.50 17.37
CA THR A 212 6.74 4.35 17.63
C THR A 212 7.08 5.77 17.26
N HIS A 213 6.34 6.32 16.30
CA HIS A 213 6.45 7.73 15.95
C HIS A 213 5.33 8.50 16.63
N VAL A 214 5.71 9.53 17.38
CA VAL A 214 4.80 10.50 17.97
C VAL A 214 5.03 11.82 17.23
N LEU A 215 4.02 12.28 16.50
CA LEU A 215 4.06 13.56 15.81
C LEU A 215 3.64 14.64 16.82
N GLU A 216 4.44 15.70 16.92
CA GLU A 216 4.13 16.87 17.73
C GLU A 216 3.17 17.80 16.98
N PRO A 217 2.46 18.71 17.68
CA PRO A 217 1.70 19.76 17.03
C PRO A 217 2.58 20.58 16.08
N ALA A 218 2.07 20.84 14.89
CA ALA A 218 2.75 21.62 13.86
C ALA A 218 1.73 22.47 13.10
N GLU A 219 2.17 23.62 12.62
CA GLU A 219 1.44 24.40 11.62
C GLU A 219 2.20 24.32 10.30
N ILE A 220 1.53 23.91 9.24
CA ILE A 220 2.13 23.80 7.91
C ILE A 220 1.56 24.93 7.06
N GLY A 221 2.29 26.03 7.00
CA GLY A 221 1.95 27.15 6.12
C GLY A 221 2.13 26.82 4.64
N PRO A 222 1.51 27.59 3.73
CA PRO A 222 1.57 27.33 2.29
C PRO A 222 3.01 27.34 1.74
N GLU A 223 3.89 28.22 2.23
CA GLU A 223 5.29 28.25 1.80
C GLU A 223 6.06 26.97 2.17
N ARG A 224 5.83 26.45 3.38
CA ARG A 224 6.43 25.17 3.83
C ARG A 224 5.91 24.02 2.99
N LEU A 225 4.59 23.99 2.73
CA LEU A 225 3.97 22.98 1.89
C LEU A 225 4.51 23.01 0.45
N ALA A 226 4.72 24.21 -0.09
CA ALA A 226 5.32 24.42 -1.42
C ALA A 226 6.77 23.88 -1.46
N SER A 227 7.61 24.24 -0.48
CA SER A 227 8.98 23.72 -0.38
C SER A 227 8.99 22.19 -0.28
N ALA A 228 8.16 21.62 0.58
CA ALA A 228 8.06 20.17 0.77
C ALA A 228 7.65 19.45 -0.52
N ALA A 229 6.68 20.00 -1.26
CA ALA A 229 6.24 19.46 -2.54
C ALA A 229 7.35 19.53 -3.59
N LEU A 230 8.02 20.67 -3.74
CA LEU A 230 9.10 20.84 -4.71
C LEU A 230 10.29 19.91 -4.40
N GLU A 231 10.70 19.81 -3.15
CA GLU A 231 11.75 18.87 -2.71
C GLU A 231 11.36 17.41 -2.95
N GLY A 232 10.09 17.07 -2.70
CA GLY A 232 9.53 15.76 -2.98
C GLY A 232 9.53 15.40 -4.46
N LEU A 233 9.15 16.33 -5.33
CA LEU A 233 9.16 16.13 -6.78
C LEU A 233 10.59 16.00 -7.34
N ARG A 234 11.53 16.79 -6.82
CA ARG A 234 12.96 16.66 -7.17
C ARG A 234 13.52 15.29 -6.77
N ASP A 235 13.23 14.84 -5.56
CA ASP A 235 13.59 13.50 -5.07
C ASP A 235 12.97 12.40 -5.95
N ALA A 236 11.69 12.52 -6.32
CA ALA A 236 11.05 11.58 -7.24
C ALA A 236 11.79 11.51 -8.59
N ALA A 237 12.10 12.66 -9.19
CA ALA A 237 12.78 12.75 -10.49
C ALA A 237 14.22 12.21 -10.46
N GLU A 238 14.95 12.47 -9.37
CA GLU A 238 16.30 11.95 -9.14
C GLU A 238 16.28 10.44 -8.89
N HIS A 239 15.47 9.99 -7.92
CA HIS A 239 15.40 8.60 -7.49
C HIS A 239 14.99 7.67 -8.63
N LEU A 240 13.87 7.97 -9.30
CA LEU A 240 13.35 7.16 -10.40
C LEU A 240 14.21 7.27 -11.65
N GLY A 241 14.92 8.39 -11.82
CA GLY A 241 15.88 8.63 -12.87
C GLY A 241 17.22 7.90 -12.71
N SER A 242 17.51 7.38 -11.52
CA SER A 242 18.79 6.71 -11.23
C SER A 242 18.95 5.39 -12.01
N PRO A 243 20.18 4.90 -12.24
CA PRO A 243 20.43 3.71 -13.06
C PRO A 243 20.16 2.36 -12.34
N SER A 244 19.50 2.36 -11.17
CA SER A 244 19.34 1.16 -10.35
C SER A 244 18.31 0.16 -10.91
N ASP A 245 18.75 -1.06 -11.23
CA ASP A 245 17.85 -2.15 -11.65
C ASP A 245 17.11 -2.82 -10.47
N SER A 246 17.04 -2.19 -9.29
CA SER A 246 16.33 -2.73 -8.11
C SER A 246 15.48 -1.71 -7.35
N PHE A 247 15.80 -0.43 -7.49
CA PHE A 247 15.17 0.64 -6.70
C PHE A 247 14.76 1.85 -7.54
N SER A 248 14.83 1.78 -8.87
CA SER A 248 14.34 2.83 -9.77
C SER A 248 13.76 2.21 -11.05
N LEU A 249 13.33 3.03 -12.02
CA LEU A 249 12.61 2.56 -13.22
C LEU A 249 13.29 1.42 -13.99
N PRO A 250 14.63 1.33 -14.10
CA PRO A 250 15.30 0.17 -14.69
C PRO A 250 14.90 -1.18 -14.09
N ALA A 251 14.40 -1.23 -12.85
CA ALA A 251 13.81 -2.43 -12.25
C ALA A 251 12.65 -3.00 -13.08
N TRP A 252 11.77 -2.17 -13.66
CA TRP A 252 10.69 -2.61 -14.53
C TRP A 252 11.20 -3.20 -15.83
N ARG A 253 12.21 -2.58 -16.44
CA ARG A 253 12.89 -3.12 -17.63
C ARG A 253 13.53 -4.47 -17.35
N LYS A 254 14.23 -4.60 -16.21
CA LYS A 254 14.82 -5.88 -15.78
C LYS A 254 13.74 -6.92 -15.56
N TRP A 255 12.64 -6.58 -14.89
CA TRP A 255 11.54 -7.51 -14.65
C TRP A 255 10.88 -7.98 -15.94
N SER A 256 10.58 -7.05 -16.85
CA SER A 256 10.08 -7.36 -18.20
C SER A 256 10.97 -8.39 -18.92
N ARG A 257 12.30 -8.26 -18.85
CA ARG A 257 13.22 -9.25 -19.43
C ARG A 257 13.20 -10.59 -18.69
N LEU A 258 13.17 -10.57 -17.36
CA LEU A 258 13.13 -11.79 -16.54
C LEU A 258 11.84 -12.59 -16.70
N LEU A 259 10.76 -12.00 -17.21
CA LEU A 259 9.54 -12.74 -17.53
C LEU A 259 9.73 -13.73 -18.70
N VAL A 260 10.59 -13.41 -19.67
CA VAL A 260 10.74 -14.19 -20.91
C VAL A 260 12.11 -14.82 -21.10
N ASP A 261 13.09 -14.52 -20.24
CA ASP A 261 14.44 -15.06 -20.36
C ASP A 261 14.47 -16.57 -20.02
N THR A 262 14.75 -17.40 -21.03
CA THR A 262 14.80 -18.86 -20.90
C THR A 262 16.19 -19.40 -20.52
N ARG A 263 17.19 -18.53 -20.32
CA ARG A 263 18.57 -18.89 -19.98
C ARG A 263 18.92 -18.55 -18.55
N ASN A 264 18.39 -17.44 -18.02
CA ASN A 264 18.68 -16.98 -16.68
C ASN A 264 17.98 -17.84 -15.61
N ALA A 265 18.75 -18.41 -14.67
CA ALA A 265 18.22 -19.24 -13.60
C ALA A 265 17.23 -18.51 -12.65
N LYS A 266 17.28 -17.18 -12.63
CA LYS A 266 16.40 -16.30 -11.81
C LYS A 266 15.22 -15.71 -12.60
N ALA A 267 15.06 -16.10 -13.86
CA ALA A 267 13.93 -15.69 -14.69
C ALA A 267 12.71 -16.58 -14.44
N TRP A 268 11.52 -16.03 -14.67
CA TRP A 268 10.24 -16.69 -14.40
C TRP A 268 10.10 -18.05 -15.11
N PRO A 269 10.54 -18.23 -16.39
CA PRO A 269 10.48 -19.53 -17.04
C PRO A 269 11.30 -20.61 -16.33
N LYS A 270 12.34 -20.25 -15.58
CA LYS A 270 13.15 -21.20 -14.79
C LYS A 270 12.61 -21.38 -13.38
N VAL A 271 12.25 -20.29 -12.71
CA VAL A 271 11.78 -20.31 -11.32
C VAL A 271 10.44 -21.03 -11.20
N PHE A 272 9.55 -20.88 -12.19
CA PHE A 272 8.21 -21.49 -12.23
C PHE A 272 8.11 -22.65 -13.23
N ALA A 273 9.22 -23.30 -13.57
CA ALA A 273 9.25 -24.38 -14.57
C ALA A 273 8.37 -25.59 -14.21
N ASP A 274 8.14 -25.82 -12.91
CA ASP A 274 7.24 -26.86 -12.39
C ASP A 274 5.84 -26.32 -12.04
N GLY A 275 5.55 -25.07 -12.39
CA GLY A 275 4.32 -24.33 -12.10
C GLY A 275 4.17 -23.88 -10.65
N ARG A 276 4.92 -24.44 -9.69
CA ARG A 276 4.64 -24.20 -8.27
C ARG A 276 4.87 -22.75 -7.85
N GLY A 277 3.90 -22.19 -7.14
CA GLY A 277 3.94 -20.79 -6.66
C GLY A 277 3.69 -19.73 -7.74
N LEU A 278 3.42 -20.12 -8.99
CA LEU A 278 3.13 -19.15 -10.06
C LEU A 278 1.85 -18.35 -9.76
N SER A 279 0.76 -19.03 -9.38
CA SER A 279 -0.51 -18.39 -9.05
C SER A 279 -0.36 -17.36 -7.93
N GLY A 280 0.42 -17.68 -6.90
CA GLY A 280 0.72 -16.82 -5.76
C GLY A 280 1.59 -15.62 -6.15
N ALA A 281 2.51 -15.79 -7.11
CA ALA A 281 3.28 -14.69 -7.69
C ALA A 281 2.39 -13.74 -8.53
N LEU A 282 1.46 -14.28 -9.32
CA LEU A 282 0.48 -13.52 -10.10
C LEU A 282 -0.51 -12.79 -9.20
N LEU A 283 -0.99 -13.44 -8.14
CA LEU A 283 -1.82 -12.81 -7.11
C LEU A 283 -1.07 -11.66 -6.44
N SER A 284 0.19 -11.87 -6.04
CA SER A 284 1.00 -10.81 -5.42
C SER A 284 1.23 -9.62 -6.36
N LEU A 285 1.35 -9.85 -7.67
CA LEU A 285 1.36 -8.77 -8.66
C LEU A 285 0.03 -8.02 -8.64
N TRP A 286 -1.10 -8.73 -8.73
CA TRP A 286 -2.43 -8.12 -8.74
C TRP A 286 -2.71 -7.34 -7.45
N GLU A 287 -2.51 -7.94 -6.27
CA GLU A 287 -2.69 -7.30 -4.96
C GLU A 287 -1.78 -6.08 -4.76
N GLY A 288 -0.58 -6.10 -5.34
CA GLY A 288 0.36 -4.98 -5.27
C GLY A 288 -0.01 -3.84 -6.21
N ALA A 289 -0.49 -4.13 -7.42
CA ALA A 289 -0.82 -3.11 -8.43
C ALA A 289 -2.22 -2.51 -8.23
N GLU A 290 -3.15 -3.27 -7.67
CA GLU A 290 -4.54 -2.85 -7.41
C GLU A 290 -4.74 -2.33 -5.97
N PRO A 291 -5.63 -1.35 -5.74
CA PRO A 291 -5.93 -0.81 -4.41
C PRO A 291 -6.83 -1.74 -3.57
N VAL A 292 -6.66 -3.05 -3.73
CA VAL A 292 -7.38 -4.14 -3.07
C VAL A 292 -6.50 -4.88 -2.05
N GLY A 293 -5.18 -4.79 -2.21
CA GLY A 293 -4.21 -5.25 -1.22
C GLY A 293 -4.00 -4.26 -0.08
N MET A 294 -3.00 -4.54 0.75
CA MET A 294 -2.70 -3.74 1.94
C MET A 294 -1.92 -2.47 1.62
N ASP A 295 -1.13 -2.47 0.54
CA ASP A 295 -0.16 -1.41 0.25
C ASP A 295 -0.71 -0.28 -0.65
N GLY A 296 -2.01 -0.32 -1.00
CA GLY A 296 -2.70 0.79 -1.66
C GLY A 296 -2.66 0.80 -3.19
N GLY A 297 -2.04 -0.19 -3.83
CA GLY A 297 -1.95 -0.35 -5.28
C GLY A 297 -0.71 0.31 -5.90
N ASN A 298 -0.75 0.60 -7.19
CA ASN A 298 0.39 1.15 -7.94
C ASN A 298 0.73 2.63 -7.64
N LEU A 299 -0.15 3.34 -6.92
CA LEU A 299 0.03 4.73 -6.42
C LEU A 299 0.14 5.85 -7.48
N ARG A 300 0.05 5.56 -8.78
CA ARG A 300 0.19 6.60 -9.83
C ARG A 300 -0.96 7.61 -9.80
N ASP A 301 -2.16 7.17 -9.46
CA ASP A 301 -3.31 8.05 -9.28
C ASP A 301 -3.16 8.97 -8.04
N LEU A 302 -2.59 8.45 -6.93
CA LEU A 302 -2.27 9.27 -5.75
C LEU A 302 -1.19 10.32 -6.08
N PHE A 303 -0.17 9.92 -6.85
CA PHE A 303 0.85 10.85 -7.33
C PHE A 303 0.26 11.92 -8.24
N ALA A 304 -0.65 11.56 -9.14
CA ALA A 304 -1.34 12.51 -10.02
C ALA A 304 -2.22 13.50 -9.26
N ASP A 305 -2.90 13.07 -8.19
CA ASP A 305 -3.64 13.98 -7.31
C ASP A 305 -2.69 14.97 -6.63
N GLY A 306 -1.52 14.49 -6.15
CA GLY A 306 -0.49 15.35 -5.59
C GLY A 306 0.05 16.36 -6.61
N LEU A 307 0.33 15.92 -7.84
CA LEU A 307 0.79 16.81 -8.92
C LEU A 307 -0.23 17.92 -9.21
N ALA A 308 -1.53 17.60 -9.22
CA ALA A 308 -2.59 18.57 -9.43
C ALA A 308 -2.69 19.57 -8.26
N GLU A 309 -2.57 19.12 -7.02
CA GLU A 309 -2.51 20.02 -5.85
C GLU A 309 -1.26 20.90 -5.87
N ALA A 310 -0.11 20.34 -6.26
CA ALA A 310 1.16 21.05 -6.33
C ALA A 310 1.22 22.07 -7.50
N ALA A 311 0.49 21.86 -8.59
CA ALA A 311 0.51 22.73 -9.77
C ALA A 311 0.20 24.19 -9.40
N GLY A 312 -0.90 24.40 -8.68
CA GLY A 312 -1.32 25.74 -8.24
C GLY A 312 -0.45 26.30 -7.11
N LEU A 313 0.15 25.44 -6.28
CA LEU A 313 1.00 25.85 -5.17
C LEU A 313 2.40 26.30 -5.63
N LEU A 314 2.92 25.69 -6.69
CA LEU A 314 4.26 25.93 -7.22
C LEU A 314 4.28 26.83 -8.45
N ASP A 315 3.10 27.14 -9.03
CA ASP A 315 2.97 27.81 -10.34
C ASP A 315 3.74 27.05 -11.45
N LEU A 316 3.64 25.71 -11.43
CA LEU A 316 4.28 24.82 -12.40
C LEU A 316 3.22 24.10 -13.26
N PRO A 317 3.49 23.88 -14.56
CA PRO A 317 2.53 23.25 -15.48
C PRO A 317 2.48 21.73 -15.31
N LEU A 318 2.05 21.25 -14.13
CA LEU A 318 2.04 19.83 -13.77
C LEU A 318 0.79 19.06 -14.26
N ASP A 319 -0.24 19.75 -14.75
CA ASP A 319 -1.52 19.12 -15.13
C ASP A 319 -1.38 18.04 -16.21
N GLY A 320 -0.55 18.31 -17.23
CA GLY A 320 -0.26 17.35 -18.29
C GLY A 320 0.42 16.09 -17.74
N LEU A 321 1.33 16.26 -16.78
CA LEU A 321 2.02 15.15 -16.13
C LEU A 321 1.07 14.38 -15.20
N ALA A 322 0.16 15.06 -14.50
CA ALA A 322 -0.88 14.41 -13.70
C ALA A 322 -1.80 13.54 -14.58
N ALA A 323 -2.21 14.04 -15.75
CA ALA A 323 -2.99 13.26 -16.72
C ALA A 323 -2.21 12.03 -17.22
N GLU A 324 -0.91 12.19 -17.50
CA GLU A 324 -0.07 11.07 -17.95
C GLU A 324 0.09 10.00 -16.86
N PHE A 325 0.29 10.38 -15.60
CA PHE A 325 0.33 9.38 -14.51
C PHE A 325 -1.01 8.68 -14.29
N ARG A 326 -2.16 9.33 -14.54
CA ARG A 326 -3.46 8.63 -14.55
C ARG A 326 -3.58 7.64 -15.70
N ARG A 327 -3.00 7.94 -16.87
CA ARG A 327 -2.91 6.98 -17.98
C ARG A 327 -2.03 5.79 -17.60
N ILE A 328 -0.86 6.04 -16.99
CA ILE A 328 0.07 5.00 -16.53
C ILE A 328 -0.56 4.14 -15.42
N HIS A 329 -1.37 4.73 -14.53
CA HIS A 329 -2.19 3.98 -13.57
C HIS A 329 -3.06 2.92 -14.28
N GLY A 330 -3.70 3.29 -15.40
CA GLY A 330 -4.46 2.37 -16.25
C GLY A 330 -3.61 1.28 -16.91
N LEU A 331 -2.35 1.56 -17.24
CA LEU A 331 -1.42 0.53 -17.75
C LEU A 331 -1.09 -0.52 -16.68
N TRP A 332 -0.84 -0.09 -15.44
CA TRP A 332 -0.64 -0.99 -14.30
C TRP A 332 -1.88 -1.84 -14.02
N HIS A 333 -3.08 -1.24 -14.10
CA HIS A 333 -4.33 -1.98 -14.01
C HIS A 333 -4.43 -3.05 -15.10
N GLY A 334 -4.14 -2.70 -16.35
CA GLY A 334 -4.11 -3.66 -17.46
C GLY A 334 -3.10 -4.79 -17.27
N LEU A 335 -1.93 -4.53 -16.68
CA LEU A 335 -0.97 -5.57 -16.29
C LEU A 335 -1.55 -6.49 -15.21
N ALA A 336 -2.20 -5.93 -14.19
CA ALA A 336 -2.79 -6.68 -13.09
C ALA A 336 -3.92 -7.60 -13.58
N GLU A 337 -4.81 -7.09 -14.43
CA GLU A 337 -5.90 -7.88 -15.02
C GLU A 337 -5.38 -9.00 -15.94
N ALA A 338 -4.29 -8.76 -16.69
CA ALA A 338 -3.65 -9.80 -17.49
C ALA A 338 -2.97 -10.87 -16.64
N ALA A 339 -2.38 -10.48 -15.50
CA ALA A 339 -1.70 -11.41 -14.60
C ALA A 339 -2.67 -12.31 -13.84
N PHE A 340 -3.82 -11.78 -13.44
CA PHE A 340 -4.79 -12.48 -12.59
C PHE A 340 -6.24 -12.30 -13.11
N PRO A 341 -6.54 -12.88 -14.28
CA PRO A 341 -7.77 -12.59 -15.02
C PRO A 341 -9.01 -13.18 -14.35
N GLN A 342 -10.14 -12.48 -14.53
CA GLN A 342 -11.43 -12.79 -13.90
C GLN A 342 -12.19 -13.94 -14.58
N ASP A 343 -11.77 -14.36 -15.77
CA ASP A 343 -12.37 -15.48 -16.50
C ASP A 343 -11.84 -16.84 -16.06
N VAL A 344 -10.76 -16.87 -15.26
CA VAL A 344 -10.28 -18.04 -14.53
C VAL A 344 -11.06 -18.15 -13.20
N PRO A 345 -11.92 -19.16 -13.01
CA PRO A 345 -12.84 -19.23 -11.86
C PRO A 345 -12.14 -19.15 -10.49
N GLU A 346 -10.99 -19.81 -10.34
CA GLU A 346 -10.22 -19.81 -9.10
C GLU A 346 -9.70 -18.40 -8.80
N PHE A 347 -9.18 -17.70 -9.81
CA PHE A 347 -8.70 -16.32 -9.66
C PHE A 347 -9.84 -15.36 -9.37
N ALA A 348 -10.97 -15.49 -10.06
CA ALA A 348 -12.17 -14.70 -9.78
C ALA A 348 -12.60 -14.83 -8.31
N ARG A 349 -12.64 -16.07 -7.78
CA ARG A 349 -12.99 -16.32 -6.39
C ARG A 349 -11.99 -15.71 -5.42
N MET A 350 -10.68 -15.81 -5.70
CA MET A 350 -9.65 -15.17 -4.86
C MET A 350 -9.78 -13.65 -4.86
N ARG A 351 -10.05 -13.01 -6.01
CA ARG A 351 -10.28 -11.57 -6.11
C ARG A 351 -11.48 -11.12 -5.27
N GLU A 352 -12.58 -11.88 -5.31
CA GLU A 352 -13.76 -11.62 -4.47
C GLU A 352 -13.42 -11.69 -2.97
N LEU A 353 -12.70 -12.72 -2.55
CA LEU A 353 -12.31 -12.92 -1.15
C LEU A 353 -11.36 -11.80 -0.68
N THR A 354 -10.33 -11.45 -1.45
CA THR A 354 -9.42 -10.34 -1.12
C THR A 354 -10.19 -9.02 -0.97
N ALA A 355 -11.11 -8.72 -1.90
CA ALA A 355 -11.95 -7.52 -1.82
C ALA A 355 -12.88 -7.54 -0.58
N ALA A 356 -13.45 -8.71 -0.24
CA ALA A 356 -14.32 -8.86 0.91
C ALA A 356 -13.57 -8.65 2.24
N ILE A 357 -12.35 -9.20 2.37
CA ILE A 357 -11.49 -9.01 3.55
C ILE A 357 -11.19 -7.52 3.74
N ARG A 358 -10.71 -6.85 2.68
CA ARG A 358 -10.41 -5.41 2.73
C ARG A 358 -11.65 -4.60 3.11
N GLU A 359 -12.79 -4.90 2.51
CA GLU A 359 -14.04 -4.18 2.82
C GLU A 359 -14.50 -4.40 4.26
N SER A 360 -14.47 -5.64 4.76
CA SER A 360 -14.81 -5.94 6.15
C SER A 360 -13.93 -5.14 7.11
N LEU A 361 -12.63 -5.11 6.84
CA LEU A 361 -11.71 -4.38 7.69
C LEU A 361 -11.95 -2.86 7.62
N LEU A 362 -11.95 -2.28 6.41
CA LEU A 362 -12.00 -0.83 6.24
C LEU A 362 -13.36 -0.25 6.61
N SER A 363 -14.46 -0.98 6.45
CA SER A 363 -15.80 -0.47 6.77
C SER A 363 -16.33 -0.90 8.13
N GLU A 364 -15.93 -2.07 8.63
CA GLU A 364 -16.51 -2.68 9.84
C GLU A 364 -15.49 -2.78 10.99
N GLY A 365 -14.20 -2.59 10.75
CA GLY A 365 -13.15 -2.64 11.78
C GLY A 365 -12.87 -4.05 12.33
N ALA A 366 -13.37 -5.08 11.64
CA ALA A 366 -13.32 -6.47 12.09
C ALA A 366 -12.85 -7.41 10.96
N PRO A 367 -12.09 -8.48 11.30
CA PRO A 367 -11.73 -9.50 10.33
C PRO A 367 -12.98 -10.20 9.82
N GLY A 368 -13.07 -10.38 8.50
CA GLY A 368 -14.06 -11.27 7.88
C GLY A 368 -13.68 -12.74 8.04
N GLU A 369 -14.63 -13.65 7.77
CA GLU A 369 -14.40 -15.11 7.78
C GLU A 369 -13.70 -15.59 6.49
N GLU A 370 -13.62 -14.73 5.48
CA GLU A 370 -13.11 -14.99 4.13
C GLU A 370 -11.61 -15.32 4.09
N GLY A 371 -10.84 -14.90 5.11
CA GLY A 371 -9.40 -15.12 5.16
C GLY A 371 -9.01 -16.60 5.07
N ALA A 372 -9.68 -17.47 5.83
CA ALA A 372 -9.37 -18.89 5.84
C ALA A 372 -9.60 -19.53 4.45
N GLU A 373 -10.68 -19.15 3.78
CA GLU A 373 -10.99 -19.62 2.43
C GLU A 373 -9.96 -19.13 1.41
N LEU A 374 -9.60 -17.84 1.45
CA LEU A 374 -8.61 -17.25 0.54
C LEU A 374 -7.27 -17.98 0.63
N TRP A 375 -6.79 -18.24 1.85
CA TRP A 375 -5.51 -18.90 2.07
C TRP A 375 -5.53 -20.39 1.72
N ALA A 376 -6.64 -21.08 1.94
CA ALA A 376 -6.82 -22.46 1.48
C ALA A 376 -6.77 -22.53 -0.05
N LEU A 377 -7.51 -21.65 -0.73
CA LEU A 377 -7.55 -21.58 -2.19
C LEU A 377 -6.19 -21.20 -2.77
N ARG A 378 -5.48 -20.23 -2.16
CA ARG A 378 -4.10 -19.88 -2.55
C ARG A 378 -3.17 -21.09 -2.51
N ALA A 379 -3.20 -21.86 -1.42
CA ALA A 379 -2.37 -23.05 -1.28
C ALA A 379 -2.71 -24.16 -2.28
N GLU A 380 -3.96 -24.24 -2.73
CA GLU A 380 -4.41 -25.16 -3.78
C GLU A 380 -3.91 -24.73 -5.16
N VAL A 381 -4.17 -23.48 -5.57
CA VAL A 381 -3.76 -22.96 -6.89
C VAL A 381 -2.25 -22.83 -7.03
N ASP A 382 -1.51 -22.71 -5.93
CA ASP A 382 -0.04 -22.72 -5.95
C ASP A 382 0.54 -24.12 -6.20
N ARG A 383 -0.20 -25.18 -5.84
CA ARG A 383 0.19 -26.57 -6.13
C ARG A 383 -0.20 -26.97 -7.55
N THR A 384 -1.30 -26.45 -8.07
CA THR A 384 -1.78 -26.74 -9.42
C THR A 384 -2.32 -25.46 -10.07
N PRO A 385 -1.45 -24.67 -10.71
CA PRO A 385 -1.86 -23.41 -11.31
C PRO A 385 -2.86 -23.61 -12.45
N PRO A 386 -3.98 -22.87 -12.47
CA PRO A 386 -4.94 -22.92 -13.56
C PRO A 386 -4.47 -22.12 -14.81
N VAL A 387 -3.16 -22.12 -15.09
CA VAL A 387 -2.54 -21.38 -16.20
C VAL A 387 -2.18 -22.37 -17.31
N LYS A 388 -2.84 -22.25 -18.46
CA LYS A 388 -2.65 -23.19 -19.59
C LYS A 388 -1.43 -22.88 -20.44
N ASP A 389 -1.27 -21.62 -20.85
CA ASP A 389 -0.17 -21.17 -21.70
C ASP A 389 0.70 -20.15 -20.95
N VAL A 390 1.65 -20.69 -20.18
CA VAL A 390 2.55 -19.90 -19.34
C VAL A 390 3.49 -19.05 -20.20
N GLU A 391 3.92 -19.53 -21.36
CA GLU A 391 4.82 -18.80 -22.26
C GLU A 391 4.12 -17.58 -22.86
N ALA A 392 2.88 -17.75 -23.36
CA ALA A 392 2.09 -16.64 -23.87
C ALA A 392 1.78 -15.61 -22.77
N LEU A 393 1.41 -16.07 -21.56
CA LEU A 393 1.18 -15.19 -20.42
C LEU A 393 2.44 -14.37 -20.11
N PHE A 394 3.60 -15.00 -20.00
CA PHE A 394 4.85 -14.30 -19.70
C PHE A 394 5.25 -13.31 -20.79
N ALA A 395 5.05 -13.65 -22.07
CA ALA A 395 5.27 -12.74 -23.17
C ALA A 395 4.35 -11.51 -23.10
N GLU A 396 3.07 -11.71 -22.78
CA GLU A 396 2.11 -10.60 -22.60
C GLU A 396 2.51 -9.69 -21.44
N LEU A 397 2.78 -10.26 -20.26
CA LEU A 397 3.18 -9.49 -19.07
C LEU A 397 4.49 -8.73 -19.32
N SER A 398 5.44 -9.35 -20.02
CA SER A 398 6.70 -8.72 -20.41
C SER A 398 6.48 -7.50 -21.30
N GLY A 399 5.61 -7.62 -22.30
CA GLY A 399 5.26 -6.52 -23.21
C GLY A 399 4.60 -5.35 -22.49
N ARG A 400 3.62 -5.62 -21.60
CA ARG A 400 2.94 -4.61 -20.79
C ARG A 400 3.90 -3.88 -19.84
N LEU A 401 4.80 -4.60 -19.18
CA LEU A 401 5.83 -3.98 -18.33
C LEU A 401 6.84 -3.13 -19.12
N ALA A 402 7.18 -3.54 -20.34
CA ALA A 402 8.04 -2.74 -21.21
C ALA A 402 7.37 -1.42 -21.64
N GLU A 403 6.05 -1.44 -21.87
CA GLU A 403 5.26 -0.24 -22.12
C GLU A 403 5.22 0.69 -20.90
N ILE A 404 4.90 0.15 -19.72
CA ILE A 404 4.90 0.90 -18.45
C ILE A 404 6.26 1.56 -18.22
N HIS A 405 7.36 0.81 -18.34
CA HIS A 405 8.72 1.33 -18.16
C HIS A 405 9.02 2.51 -19.08
N ARG A 406 8.64 2.42 -20.36
CA ARG A 406 8.84 3.50 -21.33
C ARG A 406 8.04 4.75 -20.95
N ALA A 407 6.76 4.58 -20.66
CA ALA A 407 5.87 5.67 -20.28
C ALA A 407 6.35 6.38 -19.00
N GLU A 408 6.73 5.62 -17.97
CA GLU A 408 7.26 6.19 -16.73
C GLU A 408 8.61 6.89 -16.95
N THR A 409 9.47 6.36 -17.82
CA THR A 409 10.77 6.98 -18.11
C THR A 409 10.59 8.33 -18.81
N GLU A 410 9.67 8.42 -19.76
CA GLU A 410 9.32 9.68 -20.45
C GLU A 410 8.72 10.68 -19.46
N ALA A 411 7.70 10.27 -18.69
CA ALA A 411 7.06 11.12 -17.70
C ALA A 411 8.04 11.64 -16.63
N ILE A 412 8.97 10.81 -16.15
CA ILE A 412 10.01 11.23 -15.20
C ILE A 412 11.05 12.14 -15.86
N GLY A 413 11.33 11.98 -17.16
CA GLY A 413 12.11 12.95 -17.93
C GLY A 413 11.45 14.32 -17.91
N THR A 414 10.16 14.40 -18.25
CA THR A 414 9.39 15.65 -18.20
C THR A 414 9.34 16.24 -16.79
N LEU A 415 9.11 15.41 -15.76
CA LEU A 415 9.11 15.88 -14.38
C LEU A 415 10.44 16.54 -14.02
N ARG A 416 11.57 15.90 -14.37
CA ARG A 416 12.90 16.44 -14.12
C ARG A 416 13.06 17.82 -14.73
N ASP A 417 12.69 18.00 -15.99
CA ASP A 417 12.82 19.28 -16.68
C ASP A 417 11.98 20.39 -16.02
N LEU A 418 10.82 20.05 -15.46
CA LEU A 418 9.92 21.01 -14.79
C LEU A 418 10.39 21.42 -13.39
N VAL A 419 11.18 20.59 -12.71
CA VAL A 419 11.60 20.83 -11.31
C VAL A 419 13.10 21.09 -11.15
N SER A 420 13.82 21.16 -12.27
CA SER A 420 15.27 21.43 -12.32
C SER A 420 15.63 22.82 -11.80
#